data_AF-J7Q8R8-F1
#
_entry.id   AF-J7Q8R8-F1
#
_cell.length_a   1.000
_cell.length_b   1.000
_cell.length_c   1.000
_cell.angle_alpha   90.00
_cell.angle_beta   90.00
_cell.angle_gamma   90.00
#
_symmetry.space_group_name_H-M   'P 1'
#
loop_
_entity.id
_entity.type
_entity.pdbx_description
1 polymer ?
#
loop_
_entity_poly.entity_id
_entity_poly.type
_entity_poly.pdbx_seq_one_letter_code
_entity_poly.pdbx_strand_id
1 'polypeptide(L)'
;MARTHRLFELLQMLRRRRRPVSGAELAREAGVSLRTLYRDIAALQAMGAEIDGEPGVGYVLRPGFLLPPLMFSEEEIEALALGAKWVARRTDDALSEAAGNAVAKISAVLPRELRTRLEDDALLVGPGWERPQHVELTLLRRALREERKFAISYRDEKGARTRRVIWPVALGFFESVRVLVGWCELRRAFRHFRTDRVEAAHILDARPPRRRQTLVREWRQTMLTEADSVIAYSRSASGKPKGESMAKELVFYTNPQSRGMIAHWMLEEVGAPYSIEVKDYGTTMKAPEYLAINPMGKVPAVRHGETVVTEAAAICTYLADAFPEAGLAPEAGARGDYYRWLFFAAGCVEPAMSNHAAGWDPATPEMQARFGYGSYAAVMDAVAKAVAGRRYIAGDRFTAADVYVGSMIGFGLRFGVIDKRPEFEAYWSGLENRPARLRAGAEAEKLASKQAWVPA
;
A
#
# COMPACT_ATOMS: atom_id res chain seq x y z
N MET A 1 9.07 34.54 -7.94
CA MET A 1 9.02 33.96 -6.58
C MET A 1 8.20 32.67 -6.60
N ALA A 2 8.68 31.59 -5.99
CA ALA A 2 7.96 30.31 -5.96
C ALA A 2 6.64 30.45 -5.16
N ARG A 3 5.58 29.77 -5.60
CA ARG A 3 4.23 29.86 -4.99
C ARG A 3 4.24 29.52 -3.49
N THR A 4 4.99 28.51 -3.08
CA THR A 4 5.10 28.07 -1.68
C THR A 4 5.70 29.14 -0.77
N HIS A 5 6.76 29.82 -1.24
CA HIS A 5 7.37 30.93 -0.51
C HIS A 5 6.37 32.08 -0.34
N ARG A 6 5.64 32.41 -1.40
CA ARG A 6 4.63 33.48 -1.37
C ARG A 6 3.46 33.19 -0.40
N LEU A 7 2.99 31.94 -0.34
CA LEU A 7 1.95 31.53 0.60
C LEU A 7 2.41 31.66 2.06
N PHE A 8 3.67 31.29 2.32
CA PHE A 8 4.27 31.45 3.64
C PHE A 8 4.38 32.93 4.04
N GLU A 9 4.88 33.80 3.15
CA GLU A 9 4.97 35.25 3.39
C GLU A 9 3.60 35.88 3.66
N LEU A 10 2.58 35.53 2.85
CA LEU A 10 1.22 36.01 3.04
C LEU A 10 0.64 35.60 4.40
N LEU A 11 0.91 34.36 4.83
CA LEU A 11 0.48 33.88 6.15
C LEU A 11 1.17 34.67 7.28
N GLN A 12 2.46 34.99 7.15
CA GLN A 12 3.18 35.80 8.13
C GLN A 12 2.68 37.24 8.18
N MET A 13 2.32 37.83 7.02
CA MET A 13 1.68 39.14 6.95
C MET A 13 0.36 39.19 7.73
N LEU A 14 -0.48 38.16 7.55
CA LEU A 14 -1.75 38.04 8.27
C LEU A 14 -1.54 37.84 9.78
N ARG A 15 -0.54 37.04 10.20
CA ARG A 15 -0.21 36.81 11.61
C ARG A 15 0.22 38.07 12.36
N ARG A 16 0.91 38.99 11.69
CA ARG A 16 1.37 40.25 12.29
C ARG A 16 0.23 41.23 12.55
N ARG A 17 -0.97 40.97 12.01
CA ARG A 17 -2.10 41.89 12.06
C ARG A 17 -3.21 41.31 12.93
N ARG A 18 -3.53 42.01 14.02
CA ARG A 18 -4.64 41.67 14.93
C ARG A 18 -6.00 42.22 14.48
N ARG A 19 -6.02 42.99 13.39
CA ARG A 19 -7.22 43.62 12.82
C ARG A 19 -7.33 43.28 11.33
N PRO A 20 -8.54 43.28 10.75
CA PRO A 20 -8.74 43.06 9.33
C PRO A 20 -7.91 44.00 8.47
N VAL A 21 -7.32 43.46 7.40
CA VAL A 21 -6.54 44.21 6.42
C VAL A 21 -7.12 44.06 5.04
N SER A 22 -7.22 45.16 4.31
CA SER A 22 -7.78 45.13 2.96
C SER A 22 -6.95 44.25 2.01
N GLY A 23 -7.62 43.57 1.08
CA GLY A 23 -6.94 42.79 0.04
C GLY A 23 -5.99 43.65 -0.81
N ALA A 24 -6.32 44.92 -1.06
CA ALA A 24 -5.46 45.82 -1.82
C ALA A 24 -4.13 46.12 -1.11
N GLU A 25 -4.15 46.21 0.22
CA GLU A 25 -2.96 46.42 1.03
C GLU A 25 -2.09 45.17 1.10
N LEU A 26 -2.70 44.01 1.34
CA LEU A 26 -2.00 42.72 1.32
C LEU A 26 -1.35 42.42 -0.04
N ALA A 27 -2.05 42.73 -1.14
CA ALA A 27 -1.55 42.51 -2.50
C ALA A 27 -0.32 43.39 -2.79
N ARG A 28 -0.38 44.65 -2.38
CA ARG A 28 0.72 45.62 -2.52
C ARG A 28 1.92 45.21 -1.68
N GLU A 29 1.71 44.80 -0.43
CA GLU A 29 2.78 44.36 0.48
C GLU A 29 3.45 43.08 -0.05
N ALA A 30 2.67 42.12 -0.55
CA ALA A 30 3.16 40.87 -1.13
C ALA A 30 3.73 41.03 -2.55
N GLY A 31 3.67 42.22 -3.15
CA GLY A 31 4.18 42.50 -4.50
C GLY A 31 3.44 41.73 -5.60
N VAL A 32 2.15 41.46 -5.43
CA VAL A 32 1.32 40.69 -6.39
C VAL A 32 0.01 41.38 -6.74
N SER A 33 -0.65 40.90 -7.79
CA SER A 33 -1.98 41.39 -8.17
C SER A 33 -3.05 40.98 -7.15
N LEU A 34 -4.12 41.76 -7.05
CA LEU A 34 -5.28 41.45 -6.18
C LEU A 34 -5.89 40.08 -6.51
N ARG A 35 -5.95 39.72 -7.80
CA ARG A 35 -6.42 38.40 -8.28
C ARG A 35 -5.51 37.27 -7.79
N THR A 36 -4.20 37.49 -7.79
CA THR A 36 -3.21 36.52 -7.28
C THR A 36 -3.38 36.34 -5.77
N LEU A 37 -3.55 37.44 -5.04
CA LEU A 37 -3.79 37.42 -3.60
C LEU A 37 -5.03 36.57 -3.25
N TYR A 38 -6.17 36.81 -3.91
CA TYR A 38 -7.39 36.02 -3.64
C TYR A 38 -7.18 34.52 -3.87
N ARG A 39 -6.41 34.17 -4.90
CA ARG A 39 -6.10 32.77 -5.22
C ARG A 39 -5.17 32.13 -4.18
N ASP A 40 -4.28 32.92 -3.59
CA ASP A 40 -3.37 32.50 -2.53
C ASP A 40 -4.09 32.39 -1.18
N ILE A 41 -5.03 33.29 -0.86
CA ILE A 41 -5.92 33.20 0.31
C ILE A 41 -6.77 31.94 0.24
N ALA A 42 -7.40 31.66 -0.91
CA ALA A 42 -8.17 30.43 -1.12
C ALA A 42 -7.29 29.18 -0.97
N ALA A 43 -6.04 29.24 -1.41
CA ALA A 43 -5.10 28.13 -1.23
C ALA A 43 -4.71 27.93 0.24
N LEU A 44 -4.50 29.01 1.00
CA LEU A 44 -4.25 28.94 2.45
C LEU A 44 -5.48 28.36 3.20
N GLN A 45 -6.69 28.79 2.85
CA GLN A 45 -7.93 28.24 3.41
C GLN A 45 -8.09 26.75 3.09
N ALA A 46 -7.80 26.33 1.85
CA ALA A 46 -7.82 24.91 1.47
C ALA A 46 -6.76 24.07 2.20
N MET A 47 -5.68 24.68 2.70
CA MET A 47 -4.69 24.04 3.55
C MET A 47 -5.05 24.11 5.06
N GLY A 48 -6.24 24.60 5.40
CA GLY A 48 -6.76 24.64 6.76
C GLY A 48 -6.49 25.92 7.53
N ALA A 49 -6.01 27.00 6.90
CA ALA A 49 -5.87 28.30 7.57
C ALA A 49 -7.25 28.97 7.74
N GLU A 50 -7.65 29.24 8.98
CA GLU A 50 -8.88 29.97 9.31
C GLU A 50 -8.73 31.48 9.06
N ILE A 51 -8.89 31.88 7.80
CA ILE A 51 -8.87 33.27 7.36
C ILE A 51 -10.32 33.71 7.12
N ASP A 52 -10.81 34.64 7.94
CA ASP A 52 -12.07 35.33 7.68
C ASP A 52 -11.82 36.46 6.67
N GLY A 53 -12.75 36.63 5.72
CA GLY A 53 -12.68 37.67 4.71
C GLY A 53 -14.06 38.21 4.37
N GLU A 54 -14.29 39.50 4.57
CA GLU A 54 -15.56 40.15 4.25
C GLU A 54 -15.33 41.35 3.30
N PRO A 55 -16.12 41.48 2.21
CA PRO A 55 -16.04 42.61 1.30
C PRO A 55 -16.18 43.94 2.04
N GLY A 56 -15.24 44.87 1.83
CA GLY A 56 -15.22 46.17 2.52
C GLY A 56 -14.56 46.17 3.90
N VAL A 57 -14.34 45.01 4.52
CA VAL A 57 -13.70 44.87 5.84
C VAL A 57 -12.25 44.35 5.71
N GLY A 58 -12.02 43.39 4.79
CA GLY A 58 -10.70 42.80 4.56
C GLY A 58 -10.53 41.42 5.21
N TYR A 59 -9.28 40.98 5.37
CA TYR A 59 -8.93 39.64 5.83
C TYR A 59 -8.29 39.67 7.21
N VAL A 60 -8.62 38.69 8.06
CA VAL A 60 -7.98 38.47 9.35
C VAL A 60 -7.79 36.98 9.60
N LEU A 61 -6.65 36.60 10.17
CA LEU A 61 -6.41 35.24 10.64
C LEU A 61 -6.98 35.09 12.06
N ARG A 62 -7.82 34.08 12.29
CA ARG A 62 -8.39 33.86 13.64
C ARG A 62 -7.32 33.52 14.68
N PRO A 63 -7.38 34.08 15.90
CA PRO A 63 -6.53 33.68 17.01
C PRO A 63 -6.80 32.21 17.37
N GLY A 64 -5.75 31.39 17.46
CA GLY A 64 -5.86 29.95 17.68
C GLY A 64 -5.06 29.13 16.66
N PHE A 65 -4.82 29.70 15.48
CA PHE A 65 -3.91 29.13 14.48
C PHE A 65 -2.44 29.51 14.80
N LEU A 66 -1.92 28.97 15.90
CA LEU A 66 -0.51 28.68 15.95
C LEU A 66 -0.28 27.54 14.96
N LEU A 67 0.78 27.58 14.16
CA LEU A 67 1.40 26.33 13.72
C LEU A 67 2.36 25.90 14.83
N PRO A 68 2.06 24.85 15.63
CA PRO A 68 3.07 24.02 16.27
C PRO A 68 3.32 22.74 15.44
N PRO A 69 4.41 21.98 15.74
CA PRO A 69 5.16 21.22 14.73
C PRO A 69 4.55 19.92 14.19
N LEU A 70 3.40 19.46 14.68
CA LEU A 70 2.79 18.19 14.30
C LEU A 70 1.27 18.32 14.37
N MET A 71 0.60 18.30 13.20
CA MET A 71 -0.85 18.11 13.12
C MET A 71 -1.10 16.61 13.11
N PHE A 72 -1.83 16.11 14.11
CA PHE A 72 -2.34 14.73 14.11
C PHE A 72 -3.84 14.75 13.81
N SER A 73 -4.29 13.84 12.94
CA SER A 73 -5.71 13.51 12.82
C SER A 73 -6.20 12.75 14.06
N GLU A 74 -7.52 12.61 14.17
CA GLU A 74 -8.14 11.82 15.24
C GLU A 74 -7.67 10.36 15.20
N GLU A 75 -7.62 9.77 14.00
CA GLU A 75 -7.16 8.40 13.76
C GLU A 75 -5.66 8.24 14.07
N GLU A 76 -4.85 9.26 13.77
CA GLU A 76 -3.42 9.24 14.07
C GLU A 76 -3.16 9.23 15.58
N ILE A 77 -3.96 9.96 16.37
CA ILE A 77 -3.87 9.95 17.82
C ILE A 77 -4.31 8.61 18.41
N GLU A 78 -5.40 8.03 17.92
CA GLU A 78 -5.84 6.69 18.35
C GLU A 78 -4.80 5.61 18.03
N ALA A 79 -4.21 5.65 16.84
CA ALA A 79 -3.16 4.70 16.44
C ALA A 79 -1.91 4.82 17.32
N LEU A 80 -1.49 6.06 17.66
CA LEU A 80 -0.37 6.30 18.56
C LEU A 80 -0.68 5.85 19.99
N ALA A 81 -1.89 6.11 20.48
CA ALA A 81 -2.35 5.67 21.79
C ALA A 81 -2.30 4.14 21.90
N LEU A 82 -2.91 3.44 20.94
CA LEU A 82 -2.94 1.99 20.88
C LEU A 82 -1.52 1.40 20.79
N GLY A 83 -0.66 1.97 19.94
CA GLY A 83 0.72 1.53 19.80
C GLY A 83 1.54 1.70 21.08
N ALA A 84 1.40 2.84 21.76
CA ALA A 84 2.07 3.08 23.03
C ALA A 84 1.59 2.12 24.14
N LYS A 85 0.27 1.88 24.23
CA LYS A 85 -0.31 0.87 25.15
C LYS A 85 0.21 -0.53 24.86
N TRP A 86 0.38 -0.88 23.57
CA TRP A 86 0.96 -2.16 23.17
C TRP A 86 2.42 -2.29 23.63
N VAL A 87 3.24 -1.26 23.39
CA VAL A 87 4.66 -1.25 23.83
C VAL A 87 4.76 -1.35 25.35
N ALA A 88 3.96 -0.56 26.07
CA ALA A 88 3.94 -0.53 27.53
C ALA A 88 3.61 -1.90 28.15
N ARG A 89 2.77 -2.71 27.49
CA ARG A 89 2.36 -4.03 27.97
C ARG A 89 3.19 -5.20 27.47
N ARG A 90 3.87 -5.09 26.32
CA ARG A 90 4.49 -6.24 25.60
C ARG A 90 6.01 -6.22 25.53
N THR A 91 6.66 -5.20 26.11
CA THR A 91 8.12 -5.02 26.01
C THR A 91 8.80 -5.05 27.38
N ASP A 92 9.83 -4.25 27.60
CA ASP A 92 10.54 -4.15 28.88
C ASP A 92 10.27 -2.79 29.54
N ASP A 93 10.58 -2.70 30.83
CA ASP A 93 10.29 -1.51 31.65
C ASP A 93 10.85 -0.23 31.02
N ALA A 94 12.04 -0.28 30.42
CA ALA A 94 12.65 0.89 29.79
C ALA A 94 11.89 1.35 28.53
N LEU A 95 11.36 0.43 27.72
CA LEU A 95 10.48 0.78 26.59
C LEU A 95 9.08 1.20 27.04
N SER A 96 8.58 0.60 28.11
CA SER A 96 7.31 0.99 28.72
C SER A 96 7.36 2.43 29.23
N GLU A 97 8.41 2.77 29.97
CA GLU A 97 8.66 4.14 30.43
C GLU A 97 8.87 5.11 29.26
N ALA A 98 9.63 4.71 28.23
CA ALA A 98 9.82 5.53 27.04
C ALA A 98 8.51 5.79 26.28
N ALA A 99 7.63 4.80 26.18
CA ALA A 99 6.32 4.94 25.57
C ALA A 99 5.42 5.89 26.38
N GLY A 100 5.39 5.74 27.72
CA GLY A 100 4.67 6.65 28.61
C GLY A 100 5.17 8.10 28.49
N ASN A 101 6.49 8.29 28.49
CA ASN A 101 7.11 9.60 28.30
C ASN A 101 6.80 10.22 26.94
N ALA A 102 6.73 9.42 25.87
CA ALA A 102 6.35 9.90 24.54
C ALA A 102 4.89 10.36 24.52
N VAL A 103 3.96 9.56 25.07
CA VAL A 103 2.54 9.91 25.20
C VAL A 103 2.36 11.18 26.02
N ALA A 104 3.05 11.32 27.15
CA ALA A 104 2.98 12.52 27.98
C ALA A 104 3.45 13.79 27.23
N LYS A 105 4.54 13.69 26.45
CA LYS A 105 5.03 14.80 25.62
C LYS A 105 4.07 15.16 24.49
N ILE A 106 3.43 14.17 23.88
CA ILE A 106 2.41 14.38 22.84
C ILE A 106 1.17 15.04 23.46
N SER A 107 0.66 14.50 24.58
CA SER A 107 -0.49 15.08 25.31
C SER A 107 -0.24 16.55 25.67
N ALA A 108 0.96 16.90 26.14
CA ALA A 108 1.31 18.27 26.53
C ALA A 108 1.21 19.32 25.41
N VAL A 109 1.25 18.92 24.14
CA VAL A 109 1.18 19.83 22.99
C VAL A 109 -0.14 19.72 22.21
N LEU A 110 -1.05 18.81 22.59
CA LEU A 110 -2.31 18.58 21.90
C LEU A 110 -3.43 19.52 22.35
N PRO A 111 -4.34 19.90 21.42
CA PRO A 111 -5.64 20.49 21.77
C PRO A 111 -6.40 19.65 22.79
N ARG A 112 -7.28 20.27 23.57
CA ARG A 112 -8.00 19.60 24.68
C ARG A 112 -8.83 18.43 24.17
N GLU A 113 -9.38 18.54 22.98
CA GLU A 113 -10.25 17.57 22.33
C GLU A 113 -9.49 16.28 21.98
N LEU A 114 -8.27 16.42 21.46
CA LEU A 114 -7.41 15.29 21.09
C LEU A 114 -6.72 14.65 22.30
N ARG A 115 -6.45 15.43 23.36
CA ARG A 115 -5.94 14.88 24.63
C ARG A 115 -6.88 13.85 25.24
N THR A 116 -8.18 14.17 25.30
CA THR A 116 -9.19 13.25 25.84
C THR A 116 -9.19 11.92 25.09
N ARG A 117 -8.95 11.91 23.77
CA ARG A 117 -8.89 10.69 22.97
C ARG A 117 -7.60 9.91 23.13
N LEU A 118 -6.47 10.61 23.26
CA LEU A 118 -5.18 9.97 23.57
C LEU A 118 -5.24 9.23 24.92
N GLU A 119 -5.98 9.79 25.87
CA GLU A 119 -6.21 9.25 27.21
C GLU A 119 -7.40 8.28 27.27
N ASP A 120 -8.18 8.14 26.19
CA ASP A 120 -9.35 7.26 26.13
C ASP A 120 -8.92 5.78 26.16
N ASP A 121 -9.64 4.99 26.94
CA ASP A 121 -9.45 3.56 27.14
C ASP A 121 -10.36 2.69 26.28
N ALA A 122 -11.07 3.27 25.30
CA ALA A 122 -11.89 2.52 24.34
C ALA A 122 -11.12 1.40 23.63
N LEU A 123 -9.83 1.60 23.33
CA LEU A 123 -8.96 0.58 22.74
C LEU A 123 -8.04 -0.03 23.81
N LEU A 124 -8.33 -1.29 24.15
CA LEU A 124 -7.60 -2.06 25.16
C LEU A 124 -6.68 -3.09 24.50
N VAL A 125 -5.44 -3.17 24.99
CA VAL A 125 -4.52 -4.25 24.67
C VAL A 125 -4.68 -5.33 25.74
N GLY A 126 -5.36 -6.43 25.41
CA GLY A 126 -5.58 -7.55 26.33
C GLY A 126 -4.28 -8.16 26.90
N PRO A 127 -4.37 -8.92 28.00
CA PRO A 127 -3.21 -9.62 28.57
C PRO A 127 -2.57 -10.53 27.51
N GLY A 128 -1.25 -10.46 27.38
CA GLY A 128 -0.54 -11.34 26.46
C GLY A 128 -0.49 -12.77 26.98
N TRP A 129 -0.54 -13.75 26.07
CA TRP A 129 -0.12 -15.12 26.35
C TRP A 129 1.42 -15.16 26.47
N GLU A 130 1.98 -14.45 27.46
CA GLU A 130 3.42 -14.35 27.63
C GLU A 130 3.93 -15.63 28.30
N ARG A 131 4.70 -16.41 27.54
CA ARG A 131 5.48 -17.52 28.09
C ARG A 131 6.65 -16.94 28.89
N PRO A 132 7.04 -17.60 30.00
CA PRO A 132 8.20 -17.19 30.79
C PRO A 132 9.42 -16.97 29.90
N GLN A 133 10.07 -15.82 30.03
CA GLN A 133 11.33 -15.53 29.37
C GLN A 133 12.46 -15.75 30.36
N HIS A 134 13.54 -16.43 29.93
CA HIS A 134 14.73 -16.64 30.78
C HIS A 134 15.82 -15.59 30.53
N VAL A 135 15.69 -14.81 29.45
CA VAL A 135 16.65 -13.77 29.08
C VAL A 135 15.93 -12.44 28.98
N GLU A 136 16.46 -11.44 29.68
CA GLU A 136 15.97 -10.07 29.67
C GLU A 136 15.98 -9.46 28.27
N LEU A 137 14.85 -8.88 27.86
CA LEU A 137 14.71 -8.20 26.57
C LEU A 137 15.73 -7.06 26.43
N THR A 138 16.04 -6.37 27.53
CA THR A 138 17.05 -5.30 27.58
C THR A 138 18.43 -5.79 27.12
N LEU A 139 18.83 -7.02 27.46
CA LEU A 139 20.09 -7.61 27.02
C LEU A 139 20.09 -7.86 25.51
N LEU A 140 18.99 -8.41 24.97
CA LEU A 140 18.82 -8.66 23.53
C LEU A 140 18.89 -7.35 22.72
N ARG A 141 18.16 -6.32 23.18
CA ARG A 141 18.15 -5.01 22.54
C ARG A 141 19.51 -4.32 22.59
N ARG A 142 20.23 -4.46 23.71
CA ARG A 142 21.59 -3.92 23.86
C ARG A 142 22.54 -4.53 22.83
N ALA A 143 22.51 -5.85 22.64
CA ALA A 143 23.35 -6.52 21.66
C ALA A 143 23.09 -6.06 20.22
N LEU A 144 21.81 -5.86 19.88
CA LEU A 144 21.40 -5.32 18.57
C LEU A 144 21.88 -3.88 18.35
N ARG A 145 21.80 -3.04 19.38
CA ARG A 145 22.23 -1.63 19.33
C ARG A 145 23.74 -1.48 19.27
N GLU A 146 24.48 -2.32 19.99
CA GLU A 146 25.94 -2.29 20.07
C GLU A 146 26.63 -3.09 18.95
N GLU A 147 25.85 -3.76 18.10
CA GLU A 147 26.32 -4.65 17.02
C GLU A 147 27.37 -5.65 17.51
N ARG A 148 27.08 -6.34 18.62
CA ARG A 148 27.97 -7.34 19.25
C ARG A 148 27.50 -8.75 18.95
N LYS A 149 28.45 -9.69 18.88
CA LYS A 149 28.12 -11.12 18.80
C LYS A 149 27.45 -11.56 20.11
N PHE A 150 26.61 -12.57 20.00
CA PHE A 150 25.80 -13.07 21.09
C PHE A 150 26.06 -14.56 21.27
N ALA A 151 26.37 -15.01 22.48
CA ALA A 151 26.45 -16.43 22.78
C ALA A 151 25.22 -16.87 23.55
N ILE A 152 24.50 -17.84 23.00
CA ILE A 152 23.22 -18.33 23.52
C ILE A 152 23.28 -19.81 23.85
N SER A 153 22.63 -20.18 24.95
CA SER A 153 22.21 -21.55 25.26
C SER A 153 20.77 -21.70 24.82
N TYR A 154 20.52 -22.51 23.80
CA TYR A 154 19.22 -22.65 23.17
C TYR A 154 18.71 -24.08 23.27
N ARG A 155 17.46 -24.24 23.71
CA ARG A 155 16.74 -25.50 23.71
C ARG A 155 15.78 -25.54 22.52
N ASP A 156 15.92 -26.52 21.65
CA ASP A 156 14.97 -26.66 20.53
C ASP A 156 13.64 -27.30 20.98
N GLU A 157 12.70 -27.46 20.03
CA GLU A 157 11.39 -28.05 20.28
C GLU A 157 11.44 -29.49 20.78
N LYS A 158 12.47 -30.24 20.37
CA LYS A 158 12.69 -31.64 20.76
C LYS A 158 13.43 -31.75 22.09
N GLY A 159 13.71 -30.62 22.75
CA GLY A 159 14.39 -30.56 24.04
C GLY A 159 15.92 -30.60 23.96
N ALA A 160 16.51 -30.61 22.75
CA ALA A 160 17.96 -30.67 22.60
C ALA A 160 18.60 -29.31 22.91
N ARG A 161 19.63 -29.32 23.74
CA ARG A 161 20.37 -28.13 24.16
C ARG A 161 21.58 -27.91 23.26
N THR A 162 21.75 -26.68 22.78
CA THR A 162 22.91 -26.27 21.98
C THR A 162 23.47 -24.94 22.46
N ARG A 163 24.79 -24.79 22.43
CA ARG A 163 25.46 -23.49 22.59
C ARG A 163 25.84 -22.93 21.22
N ARG A 164 25.51 -21.66 20.97
CA ARG A 164 25.71 -21.03 19.66
C ARG A 164 26.21 -19.61 19.80
N VAL A 165 27.16 -19.24 18.96
CA VAL A 165 27.50 -17.83 18.70
C VAL A 165 26.69 -17.36 17.50
N ILE A 166 25.97 -16.26 17.68
CA ILE A 166 25.11 -15.66 16.66
C ILE A 166 25.44 -14.18 16.48
N TRP A 167 25.24 -13.68 15.26
CA TRP A 167 25.32 -12.24 14.96
C TRP A 167 23.90 -11.70 14.92
N PRO A 168 23.48 -10.91 15.93
CA PRO A 168 22.09 -10.49 16.04
C PRO A 168 21.72 -9.53 14.90
N VAL A 169 20.59 -9.79 14.23
CA VAL A 169 20.14 -9.09 13.03
C VAL A 169 18.91 -8.23 13.34
N ALA A 170 17.87 -8.87 13.86
CA ALA A 170 16.58 -8.26 14.17
C ALA A 170 15.91 -9.00 15.34
N LEU A 171 14.98 -8.33 16.00
CA LEU A 171 14.09 -8.93 16.99
C LEU A 171 12.65 -8.66 16.54
N GLY A 172 11.91 -9.73 16.28
CA GLY A 172 10.50 -9.68 15.91
C GLY A 172 9.59 -9.91 17.12
N PHE A 173 8.47 -9.19 17.15
CA PHE A 173 7.42 -9.37 18.15
C PHE A 173 6.16 -9.90 17.46
N PHE A 174 5.72 -11.07 17.86
CA PHE A 174 4.47 -11.69 17.42
C PHE A 174 3.48 -11.71 18.58
N GLU A 175 2.22 -12.07 18.31
CA GLU A 175 1.14 -12.03 19.29
C GLU A 175 1.43 -12.84 20.58
N SER A 176 2.15 -13.96 20.46
CA SER A 176 2.43 -14.89 21.57
C SER A 176 3.91 -15.23 21.76
N VAL A 177 4.80 -14.77 20.87
CA VAL A 177 6.24 -15.11 20.91
C VAL A 177 7.11 -13.95 20.44
N ARG A 178 8.35 -13.90 20.93
CA ARG A 178 9.39 -13.00 20.41
C ARG A 178 10.45 -13.86 19.71
N VAL A 179 10.94 -13.40 18.57
CA VAL A 179 11.89 -14.15 17.73
C VAL A 179 13.12 -13.31 17.48
N LEU A 180 14.26 -13.78 17.98
CA LEU A 180 15.58 -13.23 17.68
C LEU A 180 16.10 -13.84 16.39
N VAL A 181 16.44 -12.99 15.43
CA VAL A 181 17.08 -13.37 14.18
C VAL A 181 18.58 -13.18 14.31
N GLY A 182 19.35 -14.18 13.91
CA GLY A 182 20.81 -14.04 13.87
C GLY A 182 21.48 -14.92 12.83
N TRP A 183 22.63 -14.47 12.33
CA TRP A 183 23.55 -15.34 11.58
C TRP A 183 24.25 -16.28 12.56
N CYS A 184 23.99 -17.58 12.46
CA CYS A 184 24.53 -18.58 13.36
C CYS A 184 25.89 -19.09 12.86
N GLU A 185 26.96 -18.91 13.63
CA GLU A 185 28.30 -19.37 13.23
C GLU A 185 28.37 -20.89 13.13
N LEU A 186 27.70 -21.60 14.04
CA LEU A 186 27.65 -23.07 14.04
C LEU A 186 26.98 -23.63 12.78
N ARG A 187 25.95 -22.97 12.26
CA ARG A 187 25.18 -23.42 11.09
C ARG A 187 25.55 -22.68 9.81
N ARG A 188 26.41 -21.67 9.91
CA ARG A 188 26.84 -20.78 8.82
C ARG A 188 25.68 -20.26 7.97
N ALA A 189 24.58 -19.88 8.63
CA ALA A 189 23.35 -19.43 7.99
C ALA A 189 22.48 -18.59 8.94
N PHE A 190 21.53 -17.83 8.39
CA PHE A 190 20.51 -17.12 9.18
C PHE A 190 19.57 -18.11 9.86
N ARG A 191 19.25 -17.86 11.14
CA ARG A 191 18.34 -18.68 11.93
C ARG A 191 17.47 -17.81 12.82
N HIS A 192 16.28 -18.34 13.09
CA HIS A 192 15.25 -17.75 13.95
C HIS A 192 15.24 -18.49 15.29
N PHE A 193 15.41 -17.74 16.37
CA PHE A 193 15.45 -18.27 17.72
C PHE A 193 14.28 -17.67 18.50
N ARG A 194 13.35 -18.52 18.94
CA ARG A 194 12.30 -18.04 19.85
C ARG A 194 12.95 -17.69 21.19
N THR A 195 12.72 -16.50 21.71
CA THR A 195 13.42 -16.03 22.91
C THR A 195 12.97 -16.77 24.17
N ASP A 196 11.74 -17.29 24.19
CA ASP A 196 11.22 -18.13 25.28
C ASP A 196 11.99 -19.46 25.41
N ARG A 197 12.73 -19.86 24.37
CA ARG A 197 13.55 -21.08 24.33
C ARG A 197 15.05 -20.82 24.54
N VAL A 198 15.45 -19.56 24.74
CA VAL A 198 16.83 -19.20 25.09
C VAL A 198 16.97 -19.30 26.60
N GLU A 199 17.73 -20.27 27.08
CA GLU A 199 17.90 -20.52 28.53
C GLU A 199 18.94 -19.57 29.16
N ALA A 200 19.94 -19.15 28.39
CA ALA A 200 20.95 -18.19 28.83
C ALA A 200 21.54 -17.46 27.63
N ALA A 201 21.94 -16.21 27.84
CA ALA A 201 22.55 -15.38 26.82
C ALA A 201 23.60 -14.43 27.41
N HIS A 202 24.67 -14.17 26.66
CA HIS A 202 25.68 -13.18 27.02
C HIS A 202 26.23 -12.49 25.77
N ILE A 203 26.48 -11.18 25.90
CA ILE A 203 27.11 -10.37 24.87
C ILE A 203 28.59 -10.68 24.86
N LEU A 204 29.16 -10.90 23.68
CA LEU A 204 30.59 -11.07 23.48
C LEU A 204 31.21 -9.73 23.07
N ASP A 205 32.48 -9.50 23.42
CA ASP A 205 33.19 -8.28 23.02
C ASP A 205 33.40 -8.20 21.49
N ALA A 206 33.52 -9.36 20.85
CA ALA A 206 33.67 -9.49 19.42
C ALA A 206 32.47 -8.92 18.65
N ARG A 207 32.75 -8.19 17.56
CA ARG A 207 31.73 -7.72 16.61
C ARG A 207 31.56 -8.70 15.45
N PRO A 208 30.37 -8.78 14.85
CA PRO A 208 30.22 -9.41 13.55
C PRO A 208 31.14 -8.74 12.51
N PRO A 209 31.68 -9.49 11.54
CA PRO A 209 32.53 -8.92 10.49
C PRO A 209 31.77 -8.04 9.50
N ARG A 210 30.43 -8.10 9.51
CA ARG A 210 29.53 -7.31 8.66
C ARG A 210 28.63 -6.45 9.53
N ARG A 211 28.35 -5.22 9.11
CA ARG A 211 27.42 -4.34 9.83
C ARG A 211 26.02 -4.92 9.88
N ARG A 212 25.28 -4.62 10.95
CA ARG A 212 23.92 -5.14 11.13
C ARG A 212 22.99 -4.80 9.97
N GLN A 213 23.09 -3.59 9.40
CA GLN A 213 22.27 -3.19 8.24
C GLN A 213 22.50 -4.09 7.01
N THR A 214 23.73 -4.50 6.75
CA THR A 214 24.06 -5.45 5.67
C THR A 214 23.48 -6.82 5.98
N LEU A 215 23.65 -7.30 7.22
CA LEU A 215 23.07 -8.58 7.65
C LEU A 215 21.54 -8.58 7.57
N VAL A 216 20.86 -7.45 7.82
CA VAL A 216 19.40 -7.32 7.64
C VAL A 216 19.01 -7.45 6.17
N ARG A 217 19.77 -6.84 5.25
CA ARG A 217 19.50 -6.96 3.79
C ARG A 217 19.68 -8.39 3.32
N GLU A 218 20.81 -9.02 3.68
CA GLU A 218 21.09 -10.42 3.35
C GLU A 218 20.05 -11.37 3.96
N TRP A 219 19.67 -11.17 5.22
CA TRP A 219 18.63 -11.98 5.88
C TRP A 219 17.29 -11.84 5.16
N ARG A 220 16.86 -10.62 4.81
CA ARG A 220 15.63 -10.40 4.04
C ARG A 220 15.64 -11.16 2.72
N GLN A 221 16.77 -11.19 2.01
CA GLN A 221 16.93 -11.98 0.79
C GLN A 221 16.75 -13.49 1.04
N THR A 222 17.16 -14.01 2.21
CA THR A 222 16.90 -15.41 2.58
C THR A 222 15.45 -15.69 3.01
N MET A 223 14.71 -14.68 3.47
CA MET A 223 13.28 -14.83 3.82
C MET A 223 12.38 -14.82 2.58
N LEU A 224 12.80 -14.15 1.50
CA LEU A 224 12.11 -14.17 0.21
C LEU A 224 12.04 -15.57 -0.43
N THR A 225 12.85 -16.53 0.06
CA THR A 225 12.87 -17.92 -0.42
C THR A 225 12.16 -18.93 0.50
N GLU A 226 11.73 -18.56 1.72
CA GLU A 226 11.30 -19.54 2.75
C GLU A 226 9.86 -19.35 3.31
N ALA A 227 8.98 -18.62 2.61
CA ALA A 227 7.59 -18.32 2.97
C ALA A 227 7.38 -17.09 3.89
N ASP A 228 6.34 -16.33 3.56
CA ASP A 228 5.72 -15.25 4.35
C ASP A 228 6.47 -13.91 4.50
N SER A 229 6.02 -12.92 3.72
CA SER A 229 6.10 -11.51 4.14
C SER A 229 4.82 -10.74 3.76
N VAL A 230 3.72 -11.11 4.41
CA VAL A 230 2.54 -10.26 4.56
C VAL A 230 2.78 -9.33 5.76
N ILE A 231 2.67 -8.02 5.49
CA ILE A 231 2.68 -6.88 6.42
C ILE A 231 4.06 -6.52 7.02
N ALA A 232 4.75 -5.61 6.33
CA ALA A 232 5.66 -4.66 6.98
C ALA A 232 5.40 -3.26 6.43
N TYR A 233 4.95 -2.36 7.33
CA TYR A 233 4.74 -0.94 7.10
C TYR A 233 5.83 -0.31 6.24
N SER A 234 5.44 0.21 5.07
CA SER A 234 6.32 1.05 4.25
C SER A 234 6.59 2.35 5.01
N ARG A 235 7.85 2.60 5.38
CA ARG A 235 8.28 3.92 5.82
C ARG A 235 8.47 4.77 4.57
N SER A 236 7.67 5.83 4.47
CA SER A 236 7.92 6.97 3.60
C SER A 236 9.30 7.55 3.92
N ALA A 237 10.25 7.35 3.00
CA ALA A 237 11.47 8.12 2.97
C ALA A 237 11.40 9.02 1.74
N SER A 238 10.93 10.24 1.95
CA SER A 238 11.13 11.35 1.04
C SER A 238 12.63 11.65 0.97
N GLY A 239 13.21 11.38 -0.19
CA GLY A 239 14.60 11.69 -0.48
C GLY A 239 14.96 11.12 -1.84
N LYS A 240 14.75 11.90 -2.90
CA LYS A 240 15.32 11.60 -4.22
C LYS A 240 16.83 11.75 -4.13
N PRO A 241 17.64 10.75 -4.49
CA PRO A 241 18.88 10.99 -5.19
C PRO A 241 18.56 11.01 -6.70
N LYS A 242 18.93 12.11 -7.36
CA LYS A 242 19.17 12.08 -8.81
C LYS A 242 20.43 11.25 -9.05
N GLY A 243 20.33 10.21 -9.85
CA GLY A 243 21.46 9.39 -10.30
C GLY A 243 20.97 8.14 -11.03
N GLU A 244 21.02 8.22 -12.36
CA GLU A 244 21.00 7.13 -13.38
C GLU A 244 20.14 5.88 -13.12
N SER A 245 19.04 5.81 -13.87
CA SER A 245 18.08 4.72 -13.93
C SER A 245 18.68 3.45 -14.55
N MET A 246 19.03 2.47 -13.70
CA MET A 246 18.85 1.07 -14.08
C MET A 246 17.36 0.79 -13.97
N ALA A 247 16.66 0.65 -15.10
CA ALA A 247 15.23 0.35 -15.12
C ALA A 247 15.00 -0.92 -14.28
N LYS A 248 14.11 -0.84 -13.28
CA LYS A 248 13.78 -1.99 -12.44
C LYS A 248 13.17 -3.07 -13.33
N GLU A 249 13.61 -4.30 -13.15
CA GLU A 249 13.09 -5.45 -13.89
C GLU A 249 11.57 -5.59 -13.67
N LEU A 250 10.81 -5.78 -14.75
CA LEU A 250 9.37 -6.01 -14.74
C LEU A 250 9.07 -7.42 -15.25
N VAL A 251 8.58 -8.30 -14.37
CA VAL A 251 8.23 -9.68 -14.68
C VAL A 251 6.72 -9.87 -14.55
N PHE A 252 6.12 -10.46 -15.58
CA PHE A 252 4.69 -10.73 -15.68
C PHE A 252 4.41 -12.23 -15.60
N TYR A 253 3.71 -12.65 -14.56
CA TYR A 253 3.32 -14.03 -14.35
C TYR A 253 1.89 -14.26 -14.85
N THR A 254 1.70 -15.18 -15.80
CA THR A 254 0.42 -15.34 -16.49
C THR A 254 0.17 -16.76 -16.99
N ASN A 255 -1.02 -17.00 -17.51
CA ASN A 255 -1.31 -18.10 -18.42
C ASN A 255 -2.09 -17.55 -19.62
N PRO A 256 -1.78 -17.96 -20.87
CA PRO A 256 -2.48 -17.48 -22.07
C PRO A 256 -3.99 -17.69 -22.05
N GLN A 257 -4.47 -18.71 -21.33
CA GLN A 257 -5.88 -19.06 -21.16
C GLN A 257 -6.45 -18.55 -19.83
N SER A 258 -5.96 -17.42 -19.32
CA SER A 258 -6.40 -16.85 -18.05
C SER A 258 -6.83 -15.40 -18.15
N ARG A 259 -7.40 -14.89 -17.06
CA ARG A 259 -7.67 -13.45 -16.85
C ARG A 259 -6.42 -12.57 -16.87
N GLY A 260 -5.22 -13.16 -16.95
CA GLY A 260 -3.98 -12.42 -17.13
C GLY A 260 -3.94 -11.57 -18.41
N MET A 261 -4.81 -11.82 -19.39
CA MET A 261 -4.95 -10.97 -20.59
C MET A 261 -5.22 -9.49 -20.27
N ILE A 262 -5.89 -9.20 -19.14
CA ILE A 262 -6.09 -7.82 -18.68
C ILE A 262 -4.74 -7.15 -18.39
N ALA A 263 -3.92 -7.81 -17.56
CA ALA A 263 -2.60 -7.29 -17.18
C ALA A 263 -1.66 -7.24 -18.39
N HIS A 264 -1.77 -8.18 -19.32
CA HIS A 264 -0.98 -8.16 -20.55
C HIS A 264 -1.33 -6.95 -21.43
N TRP A 265 -2.62 -6.66 -21.62
CA TRP A 265 -3.03 -5.46 -22.34
C TRP A 265 -2.55 -4.19 -21.62
N MET A 266 -2.65 -4.13 -20.29
CA MET A 266 -2.11 -3.00 -19.51
C MET A 266 -0.60 -2.80 -19.74
N LEU A 267 0.19 -3.87 -19.70
CA LEU A 267 1.65 -3.81 -19.92
C LEU A 267 1.98 -3.28 -21.32
N GLU A 268 1.22 -3.69 -22.34
CA GLU A 268 1.36 -3.21 -23.71
C GLU A 268 0.95 -1.73 -23.90
N GLU A 269 -0.02 -1.23 -23.12
CA GLU A 269 -0.39 0.20 -23.11
C GLU A 269 0.67 1.04 -22.38
N VAL A 270 1.29 0.49 -21.33
CA VAL A 270 2.40 1.13 -20.62
C VAL A 270 3.64 1.24 -21.50
N GLY A 271 3.93 0.21 -22.30
CA GLY A 271 5.06 0.22 -23.23
C GLY A 271 6.45 0.08 -22.59
N ALA A 272 6.51 -0.21 -21.29
CA ALA A 272 7.76 -0.54 -20.60
C ALA A 272 8.22 -1.96 -20.96
N PRO A 273 9.54 -2.23 -20.98
CA PRO A 273 10.04 -3.58 -21.23
C PRO A 273 9.69 -4.51 -20.06
N TYR A 274 9.17 -5.71 -20.37
CA TYR A 274 8.85 -6.75 -19.39
C TYR A 274 9.22 -8.15 -19.91
N SER A 275 9.39 -9.09 -18.99
CA SER A 275 9.49 -10.53 -19.28
C SER A 275 8.20 -11.26 -18.89
N ILE A 276 7.90 -12.36 -19.57
CA ILE A 276 6.71 -13.18 -19.30
C ILE A 276 7.15 -14.51 -18.72
N GLU A 277 6.58 -14.87 -17.57
CA GLU A 277 6.65 -16.21 -17.00
C GLU A 277 5.29 -16.89 -17.05
N VAL A 278 5.19 -17.92 -17.88
CA VAL A 278 3.96 -18.71 -17.98
C VAL A 278 3.84 -19.66 -16.78
N LYS A 279 2.65 -19.73 -16.19
CA LYS A 279 2.27 -20.66 -15.13
C LYS A 279 1.12 -21.54 -15.59
N ASP A 280 1.17 -22.81 -15.23
CA ASP A 280 0.26 -23.85 -15.68
C ASP A 280 -0.74 -24.23 -14.61
N TYR A 281 -1.99 -24.47 -15.03
CA TYR A 281 -3.05 -24.89 -14.13
C TYR A 281 -2.71 -26.22 -13.46
N GLY A 282 -2.90 -26.28 -12.14
CA GLY A 282 -2.66 -27.50 -11.35
C GLY A 282 -1.19 -27.86 -11.12
N THR A 283 -0.24 -27.21 -11.80
CA THR A 283 1.20 -27.49 -11.66
C THR A 283 1.96 -26.24 -11.19
N THR A 284 2.59 -25.48 -12.09
CA THR A 284 3.49 -24.37 -11.72
C THR A 284 2.75 -23.20 -11.07
N MET A 285 1.42 -23.05 -11.25
CA MET A 285 0.61 -22.11 -10.47
C MET A 285 0.46 -22.48 -8.99
N LYS A 286 0.72 -23.74 -8.62
CA LYS A 286 0.63 -24.25 -7.24
C LYS A 286 2.00 -24.63 -6.68
N ALA A 287 3.06 -24.41 -7.44
CA ALA A 287 4.42 -24.65 -6.98
C ALA A 287 4.80 -23.66 -5.86
N PRO A 288 5.56 -24.09 -4.85
CA PRO A 288 5.95 -23.24 -3.71
C PRO A 288 6.56 -21.91 -4.13
N GLU A 289 7.35 -21.89 -5.21
CA GLU A 289 8.01 -20.70 -5.72
C GLU A 289 7.01 -19.64 -6.23
N TYR A 290 5.93 -20.07 -6.89
CA TYR A 290 4.88 -19.15 -7.34
C TYR A 290 3.89 -18.80 -6.23
N LEU A 291 3.62 -19.72 -5.30
CA LEU A 291 2.80 -19.43 -4.12
C LEU A 291 3.44 -18.37 -3.21
N ALA A 292 4.77 -18.27 -3.18
CA ALA A 292 5.47 -17.18 -2.51
C ALA A 292 5.20 -15.81 -3.15
N ILE A 293 4.82 -15.76 -4.43
CA ILE A 293 4.47 -14.53 -5.18
C ILE A 293 2.96 -14.25 -5.04
N ASN A 294 2.12 -15.26 -5.29
CA ASN A 294 0.68 -15.17 -5.09
C ASN A 294 0.20 -16.37 -4.25
N PRO A 295 -0.07 -16.18 -2.95
CA PRO A 295 -0.53 -17.25 -2.06
C PRO A 295 -1.84 -17.91 -2.50
N MET A 296 -2.68 -17.22 -3.29
CA MET A 296 -3.90 -17.80 -3.85
C MET A 296 -3.59 -18.81 -4.99
N GLY A 297 -2.36 -18.81 -5.50
CA GLY A 297 -1.91 -19.64 -6.62
C GLY A 297 -2.76 -19.39 -7.86
N LYS A 298 -2.97 -18.12 -8.17
CA LYS A 298 -3.73 -17.62 -9.32
C LYS A 298 -2.87 -16.64 -10.12
N VAL A 299 -3.22 -16.46 -11.38
CA VAL A 299 -2.66 -15.44 -12.28
C VAL A 299 -3.76 -14.43 -12.61
N PRO A 300 -3.43 -13.16 -12.91
CA PRO A 300 -2.08 -12.60 -13.08
C PRO A 300 -1.37 -12.21 -11.78
N ALA A 301 -0.04 -12.08 -11.87
CA ALA A 301 0.80 -11.35 -10.93
C ALA A 301 1.89 -10.57 -11.68
N VAL A 302 2.36 -9.46 -11.12
CA VAL A 302 3.49 -8.68 -11.65
C VAL A 302 4.51 -8.45 -10.55
N ARG A 303 5.79 -8.59 -10.88
CA ARG A 303 6.93 -8.19 -10.04
C ARG A 303 7.68 -7.05 -10.73
N HIS A 304 7.74 -5.89 -10.09
CA HIS A 304 8.49 -4.72 -10.55
C HIS A 304 9.59 -4.39 -9.53
N GLY A 305 10.82 -4.82 -9.82
CA GLY A 305 11.91 -4.88 -8.86
C GLY A 305 11.55 -5.81 -7.68
N GLU A 306 11.45 -5.22 -6.49
CA GLU A 306 11.06 -5.92 -5.25
C GLU A 306 9.54 -5.87 -4.98
N THR A 307 8.78 -5.10 -5.77
CA THR A 307 7.34 -4.93 -5.55
C THR A 307 6.57 -6.00 -6.30
N VAL A 308 5.82 -6.83 -5.57
CA VAL A 308 4.87 -7.78 -6.14
C VAL A 308 3.46 -7.21 -6.02
N VAL A 309 2.71 -7.27 -7.12
CA VAL A 309 1.31 -6.86 -7.19
C VAL A 309 0.50 -8.00 -7.79
N THR A 310 -0.52 -8.42 -7.07
CA THR A 310 -1.54 -9.40 -7.48
C THR A 310 -2.88 -8.70 -7.64
N GLU A 311 -3.88 -9.40 -8.19
CA GLU A 311 -5.19 -8.87 -8.58
C GLU A 311 -5.15 -7.95 -9.80
N ALA A 312 -5.97 -8.24 -10.82
CA ALA A 312 -5.91 -7.55 -12.11
C ALA A 312 -6.19 -6.05 -12.01
N ALA A 313 -7.18 -5.64 -11.20
CA ALA A 313 -7.48 -4.22 -10.97
C ALA A 313 -6.32 -3.47 -10.30
N ALA A 314 -5.68 -4.11 -9.31
CA ALA A 314 -4.55 -3.54 -8.59
C ALA A 314 -3.31 -3.46 -9.48
N ILE A 315 -3.05 -4.48 -10.31
CA ILE A 315 -1.98 -4.45 -11.32
C ILE A 315 -2.22 -3.29 -12.30
N CYS A 316 -3.44 -3.12 -12.83
CA CYS A 316 -3.79 -2.00 -13.69
C CYS A 316 -3.55 -0.64 -13.02
N THR A 317 -3.96 -0.48 -11.77
CA THR A 317 -3.76 0.76 -11.01
C THR A 317 -2.28 1.03 -10.75
N TYR A 318 -1.56 0.01 -10.29
CA TYR A 318 -0.14 0.09 -9.98
C TYR A 318 0.68 0.46 -11.22
N LEU A 319 0.44 -0.20 -12.36
CA LEU A 319 1.16 0.06 -13.59
C LEU A 319 0.90 1.48 -14.11
N ALA A 320 -0.32 2.00 -13.95
CA ALA A 320 -0.63 3.37 -14.32
C ALA A 320 0.13 4.41 -13.46
N ASP A 321 0.37 4.10 -12.19
CA ASP A 321 1.12 4.97 -11.26
C ASP A 321 2.64 4.80 -11.38
N ALA A 322 3.12 3.59 -11.64
CA ALA A 322 4.54 3.27 -11.79
C ALA A 322 5.13 3.82 -13.09
N PHE A 323 4.30 4.00 -14.12
CA PHE A 323 4.66 4.49 -15.45
C PHE A 323 3.77 5.67 -15.86
N PRO A 324 3.87 6.82 -15.17
CA PRO A 324 2.99 7.97 -15.37
C PRO A 324 3.07 8.57 -16.79
N GLU A 325 4.19 8.38 -17.49
CA GLU A 325 4.39 8.80 -18.88
C GLU A 325 3.43 8.15 -19.87
N ALA A 326 2.90 6.96 -19.55
CA ALA A 326 1.88 6.30 -20.37
C ALA A 326 0.52 7.00 -20.28
N GLY A 327 0.31 7.86 -19.27
CA GLY A 327 -0.91 8.64 -19.13
C GLY A 327 -2.17 7.78 -18.89
N LEU A 328 -2.03 6.65 -18.20
CA LEU A 328 -3.12 5.69 -17.98
C LEU A 328 -3.87 5.91 -16.66
N ALA A 329 -3.51 6.92 -15.88
CA ALA A 329 -4.27 7.40 -14.73
C ALA A 329 -4.56 8.90 -14.89
N PRO A 330 -5.73 9.38 -14.45
CA PRO A 330 -5.98 10.81 -14.31
C PRO A 330 -5.03 11.45 -13.30
N GLU A 331 -4.93 12.78 -13.34
CA GLU A 331 -4.31 13.58 -12.29
C GLU A 331 -4.92 13.26 -10.93
N ALA A 332 -4.11 13.28 -9.86
CA ALA A 332 -4.53 12.81 -8.53
C ALA A 332 -5.87 13.39 -8.05
N GLY A 333 -6.14 14.67 -8.31
CA GLY A 333 -7.39 15.34 -7.93
C GLY A 333 -8.62 14.97 -8.77
N ALA A 334 -8.46 14.23 -9.87
CA ALA A 334 -9.52 13.83 -10.80
C ALA A 334 -9.74 12.30 -10.83
N ARG A 335 -9.26 11.56 -9.83
CA ARG A 335 -9.32 10.09 -9.82
C ARG A 335 -10.61 9.48 -9.26
N GLY A 336 -11.61 10.30 -8.90
CA GLY A 336 -12.85 9.81 -8.30
C GLY A 336 -13.57 8.75 -9.14
N ASP A 337 -13.89 9.08 -10.39
CA ASP A 337 -14.54 8.14 -11.32
C ASP A 337 -13.62 6.98 -11.71
N TYR A 338 -12.32 7.24 -11.86
CA TYR A 338 -11.31 6.22 -12.16
C TYR A 338 -11.26 5.13 -11.09
N TYR A 339 -11.16 5.51 -9.81
CA TYR A 339 -11.18 4.57 -8.70
C TYR A 339 -12.55 3.90 -8.57
N ARG A 340 -13.64 4.67 -8.66
CA ARG A 340 -15.00 4.12 -8.59
C ARG A 340 -15.17 2.95 -9.54
N TRP A 341 -14.83 3.10 -10.82
CA TRP A 341 -15.06 2.05 -11.81
C TRP A 341 -14.08 0.88 -11.72
N LEU A 342 -12.81 1.12 -11.35
CA LEU A 342 -11.86 0.03 -11.10
C LEU A 342 -12.32 -0.87 -9.95
N PHE A 343 -12.69 -0.27 -8.80
CA PHE A 343 -13.08 -1.04 -7.62
C PHE A 343 -14.51 -1.57 -7.69
N PHE A 344 -15.43 -0.86 -8.35
CA PHE A 344 -16.76 -1.41 -8.64
C PHE A 344 -16.68 -2.63 -9.56
N ALA A 345 -15.80 -2.62 -10.56
CA ALA A 345 -15.63 -3.77 -11.43
C ALA A 345 -15.06 -4.99 -10.68
N ALA A 346 -14.04 -4.78 -9.84
CA ALA A 346 -13.44 -5.85 -9.05
C ALA A 346 -14.39 -6.39 -7.96
N GLY A 347 -15.08 -5.48 -7.27
CA GLY A 347 -15.91 -5.81 -6.10
C GLY A 347 -17.36 -6.17 -6.43
N CYS A 348 -17.87 -5.75 -7.58
CA CYS A 348 -19.27 -5.96 -7.96
C CYS A 348 -19.43 -6.71 -9.28
N VAL A 349 -18.77 -6.27 -10.36
CA VAL A 349 -18.94 -6.86 -11.68
C VAL A 349 -18.39 -8.29 -11.74
N GLU A 350 -17.15 -8.49 -11.30
CA GLU A 350 -16.50 -9.81 -11.31
C GLU A 350 -17.26 -10.89 -10.51
N PRO A 351 -17.67 -10.65 -9.25
CA PRO A 351 -18.45 -11.63 -8.51
C PRO A 351 -19.84 -11.83 -9.10
N ALA A 352 -20.54 -10.78 -9.54
CA ALA A 352 -21.85 -10.92 -10.17
C ALA A 352 -21.78 -11.77 -11.45
N MET A 353 -20.82 -11.52 -12.33
CA MET A 353 -20.60 -12.31 -13.55
C MET A 353 -20.26 -13.77 -13.23
N SER A 354 -19.35 -14.00 -12.28
CA SER A 354 -18.90 -15.37 -11.94
C SER A 354 -20.02 -16.20 -11.33
N ASN A 355 -20.81 -15.58 -10.46
CA ASN A 355 -21.96 -16.20 -9.80
C ASN A 355 -23.08 -16.51 -10.79
N HIS A 356 -23.45 -15.55 -11.63
CA HIS A 356 -24.44 -15.72 -12.68
C HIS A 356 -24.05 -16.83 -13.66
N ALA A 357 -22.78 -16.85 -14.11
CA ALA A 357 -22.25 -17.91 -14.98
C ALA A 357 -22.29 -19.31 -14.34
N ALA A 358 -22.17 -19.38 -13.01
CA ALA A 358 -22.31 -20.62 -12.26
C ALA A 358 -23.78 -21.02 -12.00
N GLY A 359 -24.75 -20.24 -12.50
CA GLY A 359 -26.17 -20.45 -12.27
C GLY A 359 -26.63 -20.07 -10.86
N TRP A 360 -25.85 -19.25 -10.15
CA TRP A 360 -26.16 -18.81 -8.79
C TRP A 360 -26.40 -17.30 -8.76
N ASP A 361 -27.66 -16.89 -8.57
CA ASP A 361 -28.02 -15.50 -8.34
C ASP A 361 -28.73 -15.32 -6.99
N PRO A 362 -28.53 -14.18 -6.30
CA PRO A 362 -29.30 -13.83 -5.12
C PRO A 362 -30.76 -13.57 -5.52
N ALA A 363 -31.60 -14.59 -5.36
CA ALA A 363 -32.95 -14.63 -5.93
C ALA A 363 -33.98 -13.76 -5.19
N THR A 364 -33.75 -13.43 -3.91
CA THR A 364 -34.69 -12.63 -3.12
C THR A 364 -34.14 -11.24 -2.79
N PRO A 365 -34.99 -10.23 -2.57
CA PRO A 365 -34.55 -8.90 -2.14
C PRO A 365 -33.70 -8.92 -0.86
N GLU A 366 -34.02 -9.80 0.09
CA GLU A 366 -33.27 -9.95 1.35
C GLU A 366 -31.86 -10.52 1.10
N MET A 367 -31.72 -11.45 0.16
CA MET A 367 -30.41 -11.93 -0.27
C MET A 367 -29.63 -10.83 -0.98
N GLN A 368 -30.27 -10.13 -1.93
CA GLN A 368 -29.61 -9.05 -2.67
C GLN A 368 -29.10 -7.95 -1.74
N ALA A 369 -29.83 -7.60 -0.68
CA ALA A 369 -29.38 -6.62 0.32
C ALA A 369 -28.15 -7.06 1.14
N ARG A 370 -27.86 -8.36 1.21
CA ARG A 370 -26.69 -8.91 1.95
C ARG A 370 -25.46 -9.06 1.07
N PHE A 371 -25.63 -9.22 -0.24
CA PHE A 371 -24.52 -9.37 -1.17
C PHE A 371 -23.98 -8.00 -1.57
N GLY A 372 -22.68 -7.78 -1.44
CA GLY A 372 -22.05 -6.48 -1.70
C GLY A 372 -22.23 -5.95 -3.13
N TYR A 373 -22.59 -6.82 -4.08
CA TYR A 373 -22.90 -6.44 -5.46
C TYR A 373 -24.41 -6.30 -5.74
N GLY A 374 -25.29 -6.63 -4.79
CA GLY A 374 -26.73 -6.62 -5.01
C GLY A 374 -27.20 -7.78 -5.88
N SER A 375 -27.66 -7.47 -7.10
CA SER A 375 -28.12 -8.45 -8.09
C SER A 375 -27.34 -8.31 -9.40
N TYR A 376 -27.24 -9.40 -10.18
CA TYR A 376 -26.61 -9.37 -11.49
C TYR A 376 -27.22 -8.29 -12.40
N ALA A 377 -28.56 -8.21 -12.45
CA ALA A 377 -29.26 -7.20 -13.24
C ALA A 377 -28.88 -5.76 -12.82
N ALA A 378 -28.88 -5.46 -11.52
CA ALA A 378 -28.53 -4.13 -11.03
C ALA A 378 -27.09 -3.73 -11.36
N VAL A 379 -26.14 -4.68 -11.30
CA VAL A 379 -24.75 -4.44 -11.68
C VAL A 379 -24.64 -4.18 -13.18
N MET A 380 -25.26 -4.99 -14.02
CA MET A 380 -25.23 -4.80 -15.48
C MET A 380 -25.90 -3.49 -15.88
N ASP A 381 -27.01 -3.09 -15.23
CA ASP A 381 -27.68 -1.81 -15.45
C ASP A 381 -26.79 -0.62 -15.06
N ALA A 382 -26.07 -0.73 -13.93
CA ALA A 382 -25.13 0.29 -13.50
C ALA A 382 -23.98 0.47 -14.49
N VAL A 383 -23.40 -0.63 -15.00
CA VAL A 383 -22.33 -0.57 -16.02
C VAL A 383 -22.87 -0.07 -17.36
N ALA A 384 -24.05 -0.52 -17.80
CA ALA A 384 -24.66 -0.08 -19.05
C ALA A 384 -24.90 1.44 -19.03
N LYS A 385 -25.47 1.95 -17.94
CA LYS A 385 -25.66 3.39 -17.73
C LYS A 385 -24.34 4.16 -17.67
N ALA A 386 -23.28 3.55 -17.14
CA ALA A 386 -21.97 4.17 -17.04
C ALA A 386 -21.30 4.37 -18.41
N VAL A 387 -21.45 3.41 -19.32
CA VAL A 387 -20.81 3.43 -20.64
C VAL A 387 -21.72 3.98 -21.74
N ALA A 388 -23.02 4.12 -21.48
CA ALA A 388 -24.00 4.67 -22.41
C ALA A 388 -23.55 6.03 -22.98
N GLY A 389 -23.34 6.06 -24.29
CA GLY A 389 -22.92 7.27 -25.02
C GLY A 389 -21.52 7.79 -24.67
N ARG A 390 -20.71 7.02 -23.94
CA ARG A 390 -19.35 7.41 -23.55
C ARG A 390 -18.29 6.64 -24.32
N ARG A 391 -17.20 7.34 -24.67
CA ARG A 391 -16.01 6.70 -25.25
C ARG A 391 -15.16 5.99 -24.20
N TYR A 392 -15.10 6.55 -22.99
CA TYR A 392 -14.29 6.06 -21.87
C TYR A 392 -15.10 6.11 -20.58
N ILE A 393 -14.90 5.14 -19.69
CA ILE A 393 -15.73 4.98 -18.50
C ILE A 393 -15.46 6.02 -17.42
N ALA A 394 -14.20 6.49 -17.34
CA ALA A 394 -13.70 7.35 -16.26
C ALA A 394 -13.29 8.76 -16.73
N GLY A 395 -13.91 9.28 -17.80
CA GLY A 395 -13.68 10.64 -18.28
C GLY A 395 -13.68 10.76 -19.80
N ASP A 396 -12.87 11.70 -20.31
CA ASP A 396 -12.72 12.03 -21.72
C ASP A 396 -11.51 11.36 -22.40
N ARG A 397 -10.70 10.62 -21.62
CA ARG A 397 -9.49 9.94 -22.08
C ARG A 397 -9.46 8.47 -21.66
N PHE A 398 -8.71 7.67 -22.42
CA PHE A 398 -8.43 6.28 -22.10
C PHE A 398 -7.55 6.16 -20.85
N THR A 399 -7.89 5.22 -19.97
CA THR A 399 -7.20 4.96 -18.70
C THR A 399 -7.16 3.47 -18.39
N ALA A 400 -6.47 3.09 -17.31
CA ALA A 400 -6.46 1.72 -16.80
C ALA A 400 -7.87 1.21 -16.39
N ALA A 401 -8.81 2.12 -16.09
CA ALA A 401 -10.20 1.74 -15.85
C ALA A 401 -10.84 1.17 -17.12
N ASP A 402 -10.54 1.74 -18.29
CA ASP A 402 -11.03 1.25 -19.57
C ASP A 402 -10.40 -0.10 -19.94
N VAL A 403 -9.12 -0.31 -19.60
CA VAL A 403 -8.46 -1.63 -19.75
C VAL A 403 -9.20 -2.67 -18.94
N TYR A 404 -9.47 -2.41 -17.66
CA TYR A 404 -10.07 -3.41 -16.77
C TYR A 404 -11.54 -3.65 -17.07
N VAL A 405 -12.36 -2.60 -17.09
CA VAL A 405 -13.80 -2.71 -17.34
C VAL A 405 -14.09 -3.13 -18.78
N GLY A 406 -13.36 -2.56 -19.74
CA GLY A 406 -13.46 -2.95 -21.14
C GLY A 406 -13.15 -4.43 -21.34
N SER A 407 -12.10 -4.96 -20.68
CA SER A 407 -11.79 -6.39 -20.76
C SER A 407 -12.89 -7.27 -20.20
N MET A 408 -13.54 -6.88 -19.10
CA MET A 408 -14.67 -7.63 -18.53
C MET A 408 -15.87 -7.65 -19.48
N ILE A 409 -16.22 -6.50 -20.07
CA ILE A 409 -17.30 -6.40 -21.05
C ILE A 409 -16.98 -7.24 -22.29
N GLY A 410 -15.78 -7.07 -22.86
CA GLY A 410 -15.35 -7.82 -24.04
C GLY A 410 -15.30 -9.32 -23.82
N PHE A 411 -14.80 -9.78 -22.67
CA PHE A 411 -14.85 -11.18 -22.28
C PHE A 411 -16.30 -11.66 -22.13
N GLY A 412 -17.12 -10.89 -21.42
CA GLY A 412 -18.53 -11.21 -21.18
C GLY A 412 -19.31 -11.40 -22.48
N LEU A 413 -19.16 -10.47 -23.42
CA LEU A 413 -19.80 -10.54 -24.74
C LEU A 413 -19.28 -11.71 -25.59
N ARG A 414 -17.97 -11.95 -25.58
CA ARG A 414 -17.34 -13.02 -26.36
C ARG A 414 -17.78 -14.41 -25.93
N PHE A 415 -17.91 -14.64 -24.62
CA PHE A 415 -18.24 -15.95 -24.05
C PHE A 415 -19.70 -16.08 -23.62
N GLY A 416 -20.52 -15.05 -23.80
CA GLY A 416 -21.93 -15.05 -23.42
C GLY A 416 -22.16 -15.07 -21.90
N VAL A 417 -21.20 -14.58 -21.12
CA VAL A 417 -21.31 -14.47 -19.65
C VAL A 417 -22.16 -13.26 -19.25
N ILE A 418 -22.25 -12.24 -20.11
CA ILE A 418 -23.17 -11.12 -19.94
C ILE A 418 -24.11 -11.01 -21.14
N ASP A 419 -25.29 -10.46 -20.89
CA ASP A 419 -26.26 -10.18 -21.95
C ASP A 419 -25.70 -9.16 -22.94
N LYS A 420 -26.02 -9.35 -24.22
CA LYS A 420 -25.72 -8.36 -25.25
C LYS A 420 -26.60 -7.13 -25.02
N ARG A 421 -25.96 -5.97 -24.93
CA ARG A 421 -26.61 -4.67 -24.80
C ARG A 421 -25.95 -3.68 -25.77
N PRO A 422 -26.72 -2.79 -26.43
CA PRO A 422 -26.14 -1.82 -27.37
C PRO A 422 -25.04 -0.96 -26.74
N GLU A 423 -25.16 -0.60 -25.47
CA GLU A 423 -24.18 0.19 -24.72
C GLU A 423 -22.86 -0.57 -24.56
N PHE A 424 -22.91 -1.88 -24.31
CA PHE A 424 -21.74 -2.73 -24.16
C PHE A 424 -21.02 -2.95 -25.49
N GLU A 425 -21.77 -3.23 -26.56
CA GLU A 425 -21.21 -3.42 -27.90
C GLU A 425 -20.57 -2.12 -28.42
N ALA A 426 -21.25 -0.98 -28.24
CA ALA A 426 -20.73 0.33 -28.62
C ALA A 426 -19.45 0.70 -27.83
N TYR A 427 -19.43 0.43 -26.51
CA TYR A 427 -18.26 0.69 -25.69
C TYR A 427 -17.08 -0.23 -26.05
N TRP A 428 -17.33 -1.53 -26.17
CA TRP A 428 -16.29 -2.52 -26.47
C TRP A 428 -15.68 -2.35 -27.87
N SER A 429 -16.50 -2.07 -28.90
CA SER A 429 -16.01 -1.79 -30.25
C SER A 429 -15.07 -0.57 -30.30
N GLY A 430 -15.22 0.36 -29.36
CA GLY A 430 -14.30 1.48 -29.18
C GLY A 430 -12.93 1.12 -28.62
N LEU A 431 -12.78 -0.05 -28.00
CA LEU A 431 -11.56 -0.49 -27.31
C LEU A 431 -10.90 -1.70 -27.98
N GLU A 432 -11.66 -2.57 -28.62
CA GLU A 432 -11.17 -3.87 -29.10
C GLU A 432 -10.09 -3.77 -30.19
N ASN A 433 -10.02 -2.66 -30.92
CA ASN A 433 -9.04 -2.48 -31.99
C ASN A 433 -7.81 -1.68 -31.55
N ARG A 434 -7.62 -1.45 -30.25
CA ARG A 434 -6.44 -0.75 -29.75
C ARG A 434 -5.15 -1.54 -30.04
N PRO A 435 -4.10 -0.91 -30.61
CA PRO A 435 -2.88 -1.63 -31.01
C PRO A 435 -2.23 -2.43 -29.88
N ALA A 436 -2.16 -1.88 -28.68
CA ALA A 436 -1.61 -2.56 -27.51
C ALA A 436 -2.40 -3.83 -27.14
N ARG A 437 -3.73 -3.80 -27.21
CA ARG A 437 -4.57 -4.97 -26.98
C ARG A 437 -4.32 -6.07 -28.02
N LEU A 438 -4.18 -5.67 -29.29
CA LEU A 438 -3.90 -6.60 -30.38
C LEU A 438 -2.52 -7.25 -30.23
N ARG A 439 -1.50 -6.49 -29.82
CA ARG A 439 -0.16 -7.04 -29.51
C ARG A 439 -0.21 -8.03 -28.35
N ALA A 440 -0.89 -7.70 -27.25
CA ALA A 440 -1.09 -8.61 -26.12
C ALA A 440 -1.78 -9.91 -26.56
N GLY A 441 -2.81 -9.82 -27.41
CA GLY A 441 -3.52 -10.97 -27.98
C GLY A 441 -2.61 -11.85 -28.84
N ALA A 442 -1.87 -11.25 -29.78
CA ALA A 442 -0.96 -11.99 -30.65
C ALA A 442 0.16 -12.69 -29.87
N GLU A 443 0.69 -12.06 -28.81
CA GLU A 443 1.71 -12.68 -27.97
C GLU A 443 1.13 -13.81 -27.12
N ALA A 444 -0.08 -13.66 -26.59
CA ALA A 444 -0.77 -14.75 -25.89
C ALA A 444 -1.03 -15.97 -26.80
N GLU A 445 -1.41 -15.75 -28.06
CA GLU A 445 -1.58 -16.83 -29.04
C GLU A 445 -0.27 -17.60 -29.29
N LYS A 446 0.85 -16.88 -29.44
CA LYS A 446 2.19 -17.51 -29.58
C LYS A 446 2.58 -18.31 -28.35
N LEU A 447 2.30 -17.81 -27.15
CA LEU A 447 2.58 -18.52 -25.90
C LEU A 447 1.72 -19.78 -25.77
N ALA A 448 0.45 -19.72 -26.16
CA ALA A 448 -0.44 -20.88 -26.18
C ALA A 448 0.01 -21.94 -27.19
N SER A 449 0.47 -21.55 -28.39
CA SER A 449 0.95 -22.48 -29.41
C SER A 449 2.26 -23.18 -29.01
N LYS A 450 3.13 -22.50 -28.25
CA LYS A 450 4.36 -23.11 -27.71
C LYS A 450 4.08 -24.14 -26.63
N GLN A 451 2.98 -24.01 -25.86
CA GLN A 451 2.56 -25.03 -24.89
C GLN A 451 1.88 -26.24 -25.52
N ALA A 452 1.19 -26.06 -26.65
CA ALA A 452 0.56 -27.16 -27.38
C ALA A 452 1.58 -28.15 -28.00
N TRP A 453 2.85 -27.76 -28.11
CA TRP A 453 3.92 -28.60 -28.65
C TRP A 453 4.89 -29.05 -27.56
N VAL A 454 4.55 -30.15 -26.88
CA VAL A 454 5.51 -31.00 -26.17
C VAL A 454 5.40 -32.38 -26.82
N PRO A 455 6.29 -32.74 -27.76
CA PRO A 455 6.38 -34.12 -28.22
C PRO A 455 6.76 -35.00 -27.02
N ALA A 456 6.00 -36.08 -26.82
CA ALA A 456 6.31 -37.12 -25.84
C ALA A 456 7.65 -37.80 -26.14
#